data_AF-A0A2C9ZMI8-F1
#
_entry.id   AF-A0A2C9ZMI8-F1
#
_cell.length_a   1.000
_cell.length_b   1.000
_cell.length_c   1.000
_cell.angle_alpha   90.00
_cell.angle_beta   90.00
_cell.angle_gamma   90.00
#
_symmetry.space_group_name_H-M   'P 1'
#
loop_
_entity.id
_entity.type
_entity.pdbx_description
1 polymer ?
#
loop_
_entity_poly.entity_id
_entity_poly.type
_entity_poly.pdbx_seq_one_letter_code
_entity_poly.pdbx_strand_id
1 'polypeptide(L)'
;PMPFPGRPAPSGSGATTTATGQDRDRRAGRVLVAGVVALALAVGGLTYALLNRGDGDGNGDRGAGASSPAATKDPPRNTGSGKSSPSPTPSESESEESSPPPQSVRVGLDGTRTDYSGPCPPPSAEAPRFTATFTVGRLPAEVRYRWVTQDGSVLDGGWKTLSFPEGDGRTKQDAVTVTTDAETGTFENEIGVEVREPVRTTSESVPFSITCETETPTGGASPSPSDTGSDGGSDSESDTDSG
;
A
#
# COMPACT_ATOMS: atom_id res chain seq x y z
N PRO A 1 48.17 -13.77 31.66
CA PRO A 1 46.86 -13.16 32.02
C PRO A 1 47.08 -11.72 32.51
N MET A 2 46.61 -10.73 31.74
CA MET A 2 46.67 -9.31 32.12
C MET A 2 45.27 -8.81 32.50
N PRO A 3 45.12 -7.97 33.54
CA PRO A 3 43.83 -7.41 33.95
C PRO A 3 43.46 -6.21 33.06
N PHE A 4 42.20 -6.17 32.61
CA PHE A 4 41.64 -5.02 31.89
C PHE A 4 41.04 -3.99 32.88
N PRO A 5 41.21 -2.68 32.63
CA PRO A 5 40.74 -1.60 33.51
C PRO A 5 39.23 -1.36 33.41
N GLY A 6 38.63 -1.03 34.55
CA GLY A 6 37.19 -0.84 34.75
C GLY A 6 36.59 0.37 34.02
N ARG A 7 35.31 0.26 33.66
CA ARG A 7 34.50 1.34 33.09
C ARG A 7 33.99 2.30 34.18
N PRO A 8 33.89 3.62 33.91
CA PRO A 8 33.29 4.58 34.82
C PRO A 8 31.76 4.51 34.80
N ALA A 9 31.15 4.72 35.98
CA ALA A 9 29.70 4.87 36.16
C ALA A 9 29.23 6.29 35.77
N PRO A 10 28.04 6.46 35.18
CA PRO A 10 27.46 7.77 34.97
C PRO A 10 26.85 8.32 36.28
N SER A 11 27.36 9.47 36.71
CA SER A 11 26.79 10.33 37.75
C SER A 11 25.43 10.89 37.32
N GLY A 12 24.47 10.90 38.25
CA GLY A 12 23.13 11.42 38.04
C GLY A 12 23.07 12.92 37.77
N SER A 13 22.02 13.33 37.06
CA SER A 13 21.48 14.69 37.07
C SER A 13 19.99 14.60 37.31
N GLY A 14 19.54 15.20 38.41
CA GLY A 14 18.13 15.36 38.72
C GLY A 14 17.49 16.38 37.78
N ALA A 15 16.26 16.10 37.39
CA ALA A 15 15.31 17.12 36.95
C ALA A 15 13.94 16.74 37.50
N THR A 16 13.59 17.32 38.65
CA THR A 16 12.22 17.43 39.11
C THR A 16 11.53 18.48 38.23
N THR A 17 10.63 18.06 37.36
CA THR A 17 9.66 18.96 36.72
C THR A 17 8.25 18.59 37.18
N THR A 18 7.87 19.16 38.32
CA THR A 18 6.48 19.31 38.74
C THR A 18 5.79 20.36 37.86
N ALA A 19 4.67 19.94 37.27
CA ALA A 19 3.48 20.70 36.90
C ALA A 19 3.62 22.19 36.50
N THR A 20 3.49 22.46 35.20
CA THR A 20 2.68 23.56 34.66
C THR A 20 1.84 23.05 33.49
N GLY A 21 0.93 22.12 33.80
CA GLY A 21 -0.22 21.84 32.95
C GLY A 21 -1.32 22.88 33.21
N GLN A 22 -2.13 23.13 32.18
CA GLN A 22 -3.43 23.83 32.22
C GLN A 22 -3.49 25.37 32.09
N ASP A 23 -2.72 25.99 31.19
CA ASP A 23 -3.18 27.29 30.62
C ASP A 23 -2.86 27.55 29.15
N ARG A 24 -2.15 26.65 28.45
CA ARG A 24 -1.87 26.79 27.01
C ARG A 24 -2.87 26.09 26.08
N ASP A 25 -3.75 25.25 26.62
CA ASP A 25 -4.67 24.43 25.83
C ASP A 25 -5.92 25.19 25.34
N ARG A 26 -6.25 26.34 25.93
CA ARG A 26 -7.46 27.10 25.55
C ARG A 26 -7.32 27.88 24.24
N ARG A 27 -6.10 28.13 23.76
CA ARG A 27 -5.85 28.81 22.47
C ARG A 27 -5.65 27.84 21.30
N ALA A 28 -5.16 26.62 21.56
CA ALA A 28 -4.98 25.60 20.53
C ALA A 28 -6.31 24.94 20.09
N GLY A 29 -7.30 24.84 20.99
CA GLY A 29 -8.59 24.21 20.68
C GLY A 29 -9.46 24.98 19.66
N ARG A 30 -9.34 26.31 19.58
CA ARG A 30 -10.17 27.11 18.64
C ARG A 30 -9.77 26.92 17.18
N VAL A 31 -8.49 26.62 16.90
CA VAL A 31 -7.99 26.42 15.53
C VAL A 31 -8.48 25.08 14.98
N LEU A 32 -8.55 24.04 15.82
CA LEU A 32 -9.05 22.73 15.43
C LEU A 32 -10.55 22.75 15.11
N VAL A 33 -11.37 23.45 15.89
CA VAL A 33 -12.82 23.55 15.62
C VAL A 33 -13.09 24.32 14.32
N ALA A 34 -12.37 25.42 14.06
CA ALA A 34 -12.50 26.16 12.80
C ALA A 34 -12.06 25.31 11.59
N GLY A 35 -10.98 24.54 11.72
CA GLY A 35 -10.52 23.61 10.69
C GLY A 35 -11.54 22.51 10.39
N VAL A 36 -12.14 21.91 11.41
CA VAL A 36 -13.18 20.86 11.24
C VAL A 36 -14.44 21.42 10.57
N VAL A 37 -14.87 22.64 10.94
CA VAL A 37 -16.03 23.28 10.29
C VAL A 37 -15.75 23.59 8.82
N ALA A 38 -14.56 24.11 8.49
CA ALA A 38 -14.18 24.37 7.10
C ALA A 38 -14.10 23.08 6.27
N LEU A 39 -13.58 21.98 6.85
CA LEU A 39 -13.47 20.69 6.18
C LEU A 39 -14.86 20.06 5.98
N ALA A 40 -15.76 20.17 6.96
CA ALA A 40 -17.15 19.75 6.83
C ALA A 40 -17.92 20.56 5.77
N LEU A 41 -17.70 21.88 5.69
CA LEU A 41 -18.30 22.74 4.65
C LEU A 41 -17.75 22.42 3.26
N ALA A 42 -16.46 22.10 3.13
CA ALA A 42 -15.88 21.68 1.85
C ALA A 42 -16.48 20.35 1.37
N VAL A 43 -16.60 19.36 2.25
CA VAL A 43 -17.18 18.05 1.91
C VAL A 43 -18.69 18.16 1.63
N GLY A 44 -19.43 18.94 2.43
CA GLY A 44 -20.85 19.20 2.23
C GLY A 44 -21.14 20.03 0.98
N GLY A 45 -20.30 21.03 0.68
CA GLY A 45 -20.40 21.84 -0.52
C GLY A 45 -20.12 21.06 -1.80
N LEU A 46 -19.13 20.15 -1.77
CA LEU A 46 -18.81 19.31 -2.94
C LEU A 46 -19.91 18.29 -3.24
N THR A 47 -20.50 17.70 -2.20
CA THR A 47 -21.67 16.81 -2.37
C THR A 47 -22.90 17.60 -2.81
N TYR A 48 -23.15 18.81 -2.29
CA TYR A 48 -24.25 19.67 -2.75
C TYR A 48 -24.10 20.14 -4.19
N ALA A 49 -22.88 20.47 -4.64
CA ALA A 49 -22.63 20.84 -6.04
C ALA A 49 -22.79 19.66 -7.00
N LEU A 50 -22.49 18.43 -6.57
CA LEU A 50 -22.72 17.22 -7.36
C LEU A 50 -24.19 16.82 -7.39
N LEU A 51 -24.93 17.01 -6.30
CA LEU A 51 -26.38 16.72 -6.25
C LEU A 51 -27.23 17.82 -6.92
N ASN A 52 -26.82 19.08 -6.84
CA ASN A 52 -27.56 20.23 -7.40
C ASN A 52 -27.08 20.62 -8.81
N ARG A 53 -26.36 19.72 -9.49
CA ARG A 53 -26.07 19.80 -10.93
C ARG A 53 -27.04 18.91 -11.71
N GLY A 54 -28.31 19.01 -11.35
CA GLY A 54 -29.47 18.63 -12.14
C GLY A 54 -30.42 19.82 -12.09
N ASP A 55 -30.80 20.32 -13.27
CA ASP A 55 -31.81 21.36 -13.54
C ASP A 55 -31.33 22.83 -13.51
N GLY A 56 -31.10 23.38 -14.71
CA GLY A 56 -30.89 24.81 -14.89
C GLY A 56 -30.45 25.27 -16.29
N ASP A 57 -31.03 24.73 -17.37
CA ASP A 57 -30.93 25.35 -18.69
C ASP A 57 -31.75 26.65 -18.70
N GLY A 58 -31.15 27.80 -19.06
CA GLY A 58 -31.88 29.06 -18.98
C GLY A 58 -31.13 30.29 -19.50
N ASN A 59 -30.93 30.32 -20.82
CA ASN A 59 -30.87 31.49 -21.70
C ASN A 59 -30.90 32.89 -21.03
N GLY A 60 -29.75 33.57 -21.05
CA GLY A 60 -29.56 34.95 -20.63
C GLY A 60 -29.45 35.96 -21.78
N ASP A 61 -30.15 35.76 -22.89
CA ASP A 61 -30.34 36.80 -23.92
C ASP A 61 -31.67 37.53 -23.71
N ARG A 62 -31.59 38.69 -23.03
CA ARG A 62 -32.53 39.82 -23.11
C ARG A 62 -31.71 41.07 -22.74
N GLY A 63 -31.63 42.15 -23.51
CA GLY A 63 -32.38 42.58 -24.69
C GLY A 63 -32.39 44.11 -24.66
N ALA A 64 -32.07 44.76 -25.78
CA ALA A 64 -32.40 46.16 -25.99
C ALA A 64 -33.22 46.23 -27.29
N GLY A 65 -34.54 46.23 -27.11
CA GLY A 65 -35.49 46.46 -28.19
C GLY A 65 -35.60 47.95 -28.51
N ALA A 66 -35.80 48.26 -29.78
CA ALA A 66 -36.48 49.48 -30.21
C ALA A 66 -37.39 49.15 -31.39
N SER A 67 -38.67 49.47 -31.19
CA SER A 67 -39.84 49.19 -32.01
C SER A 67 -39.88 49.99 -33.32
N SER A 68 -40.48 49.42 -34.38
CA SER A 68 -41.65 49.98 -35.11
C SER A 68 -41.82 49.32 -36.49
N PRO A 69 -43.05 48.99 -36.92
CA PRO A 69 -43.36 48.66 -38.31
C PRO A 69 -43.99 49.87 -39.02
N ALA A 70 -43.51 50.21 -40.22
CA ALA A 70 -44.24 51.05 -41.15
C ALA A 70 -43.84 50.73 -42.60
N ALA A 71 -44.87 50.50 -43.42
CA ALA A 71 -44.82 50.24 -44.84
C ALA A 71 -44.20 51.38 -45.66
N THR A 72 -43.74 51.09 -46.89
CA THR A 72 -44.20 51.73 -48.17
C THR A 72 -43.19 51.53 -49.32
N LYS A 73 -43.67 50.92 -50.41
CA LYS A 73 -43.40 51.08 -51.87
C LYS A 73 -41.96 51.02 -52.47
N ASP A 74 -41.90 50.29 -53.59
CA ASP A 74 -40.89 50.14 -54.66
C ASP A 74 -40.34 51.46 -55.29
N PRO A 75 -39.52 51.42 -56.38
CA PRO A 75 -38.13 50.94 -56.59
C PRO A 75 -37.26 52.10 -57.20
N PRO A 76 -35.95 51.97 -57.60
CA PRO A 76 -35.58 51.40 -58.91
C PRO A 76 -34.11 50.85 -59.10
N ARG A 77 -33.97 50.01 -60.14
CA ARG A 77 -32.90 49.89 -61.18
C ARG A 77 -31.39 49.96 -60.87
N ASN A 78 -30.71 48.92 -61.41
CA ASN A 78 -29.47 48.89 -62.23
C ASN A 78 -28.22 49.60 -61.69
N THR A 79 -27.03 49.00 -61.59
CA THR A 79 -26.21 48.37 -62.65
C THR A 79 -25.01 47.66 -62.01
N GLY A 80 -24.40 46.70 -62.72
CA GLY A 80 -22.94 46.53 -62.67
C GLY A 80 -22.38 45.28 -61.96
N SER A 81 -22.14 44.25 -62.76
CA SER A 81 -20.86 43.53 -62.90
C SER A 81 -20.01 43.18 -61.67
N GLY A 82 -19.76 41.88 -61.48
CA GLY A 82 -18.53 41.42 -60.84
C GLY A 82 -18.70 40.20 -59.95
N LYS A 83 -18.76 39.01 -60.55
CA LYS A 83 -18.55 37.73 -59.85
C LYS A 83 -17.15 37.74 -59.22
N SER A 84 -17.07 37.79 -57.90
CA SER A 84 -15.92 37.30 -57.15
C SER A 84 -16.45 36.37 -56.07
N SER A 85 -16.49 35.07 -56.38
CA SER A 85 -16.57 34.02 -55.38
C SER A 85 -15.44 34.22 -54.37
N PRO A 86 -15.71 34.30 -53.06
CA PRO A 86 -14.68 33.96 -52.10
C PRO A 86 -14.40 32.46 -52.25
N SER A 87 -13.25 32.14 -52.80
CA SER A 87 -12.65 30.81 -52.75
C SER A 87 -12.38 30.51 -51.27
N PRO A 88 -12.96 29.45 -50.65
CA PRO A 88 -12.48 28.98 -49.36
C PRO A 88 -11.12 28.33 -49.57
N THR A 89 -10.05 29.09 -49.33
CA THR A 89 -8.68 28.59 -49.12
C THR A 89 -8.72 27.66 -47.90
N PRO A 90 -7.96 26.55 -47.93
CA PRO A 90 -8.39 25.26 -47.44
C PRO A 90 -8.47 25.22 -45.91
N SER A 91 -9.46 24.49 -45.40
CA SER A 91 -9.49 24.01 -44.02
C SER A 91 -8.09 23.51 -43.65
N GLU A 92 -7.52 24.09 -42.61
CA GLU A 92 -6.48 23.46 -41.83
C GLU A 92 -7.05 22.10 -41.41
N SER A 93 -6.63 21.05 -42.11
CA SER A 93 -6.87 19.70 -41.66
C SER A 93 -5.97 19.54 -40.46
N GLU A 94 -6.52 19.87 -39.29
CA GLU A 94 -6.04 19.37 -38.01
C GLU A 94 -5.98 17.85 -38.17
N SER A 95 -4.81 17.37 -38.54
CA SER A 95 -4.50 15.96 -38.54
C SER A 95 -4.53 15.60 -37.07
N GLU A 96 -5.64 15.04 -36.61
CA GLU A 96 -5.71 14.36 -35.33
C GLU A 96 -4.65 13.26 -35.38
N GLU A 97 -3.45 13.59 -34.89
CA GLU A 97 -2.36 12.66 -34.70
C GLU A 97 -2.86 11.65 -33.68
N SER A 98 -3.39 10.53 -34.20
CA SER A 98 -3.98 9.47 -33.40
C SER A 98 -2.88 8.89 -32.53
N SER A 99 -2.83 9.32 -31.27
CA SER A 99 -1.87 8.81 -30.31
C SER A 99 -2.02 7.29 -30.24
N PRO A 100 -0.89 6.54 -30.20
CA PRO A 100 -0.95 5.10 -30.07
C PRO A 100 -1.76 4.74 -28.82
N PRO A 101 -2.52 3.63 -28.85
CA PRO A 101 -3.40 3.27 -27.75
C PRO A 101 -2.63 3.24 -26.41
N PRO A 102 -3.26 3.51 -25.25
CA PRO A 102 -2.56 3.57 -23.96
C PRO A 102 -2.11 2.18 -23.48
N GLN A 103 -1.00 2.09 -22.74
CA GLN A 103 -0.51 0.81 -22.19
C GLN A 103 -1.47 0.29 -21.12
N SER A 104 -1.52 -1.03 -20.93
CA SER A 104 -2.31 -1.65 -19.87
C SER A 104 -1.50 -2.72 -19.16
N VAL A 105 -1.71 -2.85 -17.85
CA VAL A 105 -1.19 -3.96 -17.04
C VAL A 105 -2.36 -4.55 -16.27
N ARG A 106 -2.49 -5.87 -16.29
CA ARG A 106 -3.37 -6.63 -15.41
C ARG A 106 -2.52 -7.50 -14.51
N VAL A 107 -2.88 -7.60 -13.24
CA VAL A 107 -2.18 -8.44 -12.26
C VAL A 107 -3.20 -9.37 -11.62
N GLY A 108 -3.07 -10.68 -11.88
CA GLY A 108 -3.75 -11.71 -11.11
C GLY A 108 -2.86 -12.16 -9.97
N LEU A 109 -3.45 -12.50 -8.82
CA LEU A 109 -2.71 -12.94 -7.65
C LEU A 109 -3.33 -14.20 -7.06
N ASP A 110 -2.52 -15.24 -6.89
CA ASP A 110 -2.93 -16.52 -6.32
C ASP A 110 -2.09 -16.84 -5.07
N GLY A 111 -2.74 -17.34 -4.02
CA GLY A 111 -2.10 -17.81 -2.79
C GLY A 111 -2.12 -19.34 -2.67
N THR A 112 -1.06 -19.90 -2.10
CA THR A 112 -0.95 -21.33 -1.77
C THR A 112 -0.38 -21.48 -0.38
N ARG A 113 -0.91 -22.43 0.41
CA ARG A 113 -0.55 -22.61 1.82
C ARG A 113 -0.71 -21.32 2.62
N THR A 114 -1.82 -20.62 2.41
CA THR A 114 -2.12 -19.32 3.03
C THR A 114 -2.26 -19.39 4.55
N ASP A 115 -2.36 -20.59 5.11
CA ASP A 115 -2.53 -20.84 6.52
C ASP A 115 -1.42 -21.79 6.98
N TYR A 116 -0.64 -21.36 7.96
CA TYR A 116 0.43 -22.14 8.57
C TYR A 116 0.27 -22.17 10.10
N SER A 117 0.46 -23.32 10.71
CA SER A 117 0.59 -23.49 12.17
C SER A 117 1.73 -24.47 12.45
N GLY A 118 2.69 -24.05 13.26
CA GLY A 118 3.89 -24.83 13.57
C GLY A 118 5.08 -23.98 14.00
N PRO A 119 6.30 -24.55 14.03
CA PRO A 119 7.50 -23.82 14.42
C PRO A 119 7.89 -22.74 13.41
N CYS A 120 8.28 -21.58 13.91
CA CYS A 120 8.75 -20.47 13.07
C CYS A 120 10.28 -20.36 13.06
N PRO A 121 10.89 -20.00 11.91
CA PRO A 121 10.24 -19.65 10.65
C PRO A 121 9.63 -20.86 9.93
N PRO A 122 8.48 -20.70 9.26
CA PRO A 122 7.87 -21.78 8.49
C PRO A 122 8.86 -22.40 7.50
N PRO A 123 8.99 -23.74 7.43
CA PRO A 123 9.79 -24.39 6.41
C PRO A 123 9.36 -23.95 5.00
N SER A 124 10.30 -23.79 4.05
CA SER A 124 9.96 -23.26 2.72
C SER A 124 8.86 -24.04 1.99
N ALA A 125 8.80 -25.36 2.19
CA ALA A 125 7.79 -26.27 1.66
C ALA A 125 6.42 -26.16 2.33
N GLU A 126 6.31 -25.45 3.46
CA GLU A 126 5.07 -25.22 4.22
C GLU A 126 4.66 -23.74 4.33
N ALA A 127 5.61 -22.82 4.15
CA ALA A 127 5.40 -21.37 4.20
C ALA A 127 4.39 -20.83 3.17
N PRO A 128 3.54 -19.85 3.53
CA PRO A 128 2.64 -19.20 2.58
C PRO A 128 3.37 -18.64 1.36
N ARG A 129 2.90 -19.01 0.17
CA ARG A 129 3.49 -18.60 -1.11
C ARG A 129 2.45 -17.99 -2.02
N PHE A 130 2.81 -16.85 -2.60
CA PHE A 130 1.95 -16.07 -3.48
C PHE A 130 2.59 -15.95 -4.85
N THR A 131 1.79 -16.09 -5.90
CA THR A 131 2.24 -15.98 -7.29
C THR A 131 1.43 -14.91 -7.99
N ALA A 132 2.12 -13.88 -8.47
CA ALA A 132 1.52 -12.81 -9.24
C ALA A 132 1.72 -13.09 -10.72
N THR A 133 0.64 -13.01 -11.50
CA THR A 133 0.62 -13.15 -12.95
C THR A 133 0.39 -11.79 -13.59
N PHE A 134 1.41 -11.24 -14.21
CA PHE A 134 1.39 -9.94 -14.89
C PHE A 134 1.10 -10.13 -16.37
N THR A 135 0.10 -9.42 -16.88
CA THR A 135 -0.22 -9.40 -18.31
C THR A 135 -0.19 -7.98 -18.86
N VAL A 136 0.68 -7.72 -19.83
CA VAL A 136 0.82 -6.42 -20.49
C VAL A 136 -0.03 -6.34 -21.76
N GLY A 137 -0.53 -5.14 -22.09
CA GLY A 137 -1.33 -4.91 -23.29
C GLY A 137 -0.52 -4.94 -24.58
N ARG A 138 0.74 -4.49 -24.54
CA ARG A 138 1.63 -4.40 -25.70
C ARG A 138 3.09 -4.66 -25.31
N LEU A 139 3.89 -4.95 -26.33
CA LEU A 139 5.33 -5.15 -26.25
C LEU A 139 6.03 -4.08 -27.10
N PRO A 140 7.24 -3.62 -26.71
CA PRO A 140 7.90 -3.95 -25.45
C PRO A 140 7.27 -3.20 -24.26
N ALA A 141 7.48 -3.71 -23.05
CA ALA A 141 7.05 -3.05 -21.81
C ALA A 141 7.98 -3.38 -20.64
N GLU A 142 8.09 -2.45 -19.69
CA GLU A 142 8.74 -2.67 -18.40
C GLU A 142 7.73 -2.43 -17.29
N VAL A 143 7.47 -3.46 -16.49
CA VAL A 143 6.53 -3.39 -15.37
C VAL A 143 7.33 -3.21 -14.09
N ARG A 144 7.16 -2.06 -13.43
CA ARG A 144 7.78 -1.80 -12.13
C ARG A 144 6.76 -2.03 -11.02
N TYR A 145 7.00 -3.03 -10.17
CA TYR A 145 6.05 -3.52 -9.19
C TYR A 145 6.71 -3.78 -7.84
N ARG A 146 5.91 -3.97 -6.78
CA ARG A 146 6.37 -4.45 -5.48
C ARG A 146 5.31 -5.27 -4.79
N TRP A 147 5.75 -6.15 -3.90
CA TRP A 147 4.90 -6.89 -2.97
C TRP A 147 4.63 -6.02 -1.74
N VAL A 148 3.35 -5.88 -1.38
CA VAL A 148 2.90 -5.14 -0.20
C VAL A 148 1.93 -5.96 0.60
N THR A 149 1.89 -5.71 1.90
CA THR A 149 0.81 -6.19 2.77
C THR A 149 -0.20 -5.08 3.05
N GLN A 150 -1.36 -5.42 3.61
CA GLN A 150 -2.45 -4.46 3.86
C GLN A 150 -2.05 -3.32 4.81
N ASP A 151 -1.18 -3.60 5.78
CA ASP A 151 -0.58 -2.63 6.70
C ASP A 151 0.50 -1.75 6.05
N GLY A 152 0.79 -1.95 4.76
CA GLY A 152 1.77 -1.18 3.99
C GLY A 152 3.21 -1.65 4.16
N SER A 153 3.45 -2.77 4.84
CA SER A 153 4.76 -3.39 4.89
C SER A 153 5.17 -3.86 3.50
N VAL A 154 6.46 -3.71 3.19
CA VAL A 154 7.01 -4.02 1.85
C VAL A 154 7.83 -5.29 1.94
N LEU A 155 7.54 -6.24 1.06
CA LEU A 155 8.21 -7.53 1.01
C LEU A 155 9.27 -7.57 -0.11
N ASP A 156 10.17 -8.55 -0.03
CA ASP A 156 11.13 -8.90 -1.09
C ASP A 156 12.01 -7.74 -1.58
N GLY A 157 12.40 -6.84 -0.66
CA GLY A 157 13.31 -5.73 -0.97
C GLY A 157 12.69 -4.56 -1.75
N GLY A 158 11.38 -4.56 -2.00
CA GLY A 158 10.66 -3.42 -2.56
C GLY A 158 10.46 -3.45 -4.06
N TRP A 159 10.78 -2.34 -4.73
CA TRP A 159 10.43 -2.16 -6.15
C TRP A 159 11.31 -3.03 -7.05
N LYS A 160 10.68 -3.91 -7.81
CA LYS A 160 11.25 -4.81 -8.81
C LYS A 160 10.82 -4.39 -10.22
N THR A 161 11.55 -4.85 -11.22
CA THR A 161 11.24 -4.64 -12.64
C THR A 161 11.09 -5.97 -13.35
N LEU A 162 9.98 -6.14 -14.07
CA LEU A 162 9.71 -7.26 -14.99
C LEU A 162 9.72 -6.74 -16.43
N SER A 163 10.65 -7.23 -17.24
CA SER A 163 10.80 -6.82 -18.64
C SER A 163 9.99 -7.73 -19.57
N PHE A 164 9.31 -7.13 -20.55
CA PHE A 164 8.55 -7.80 -21.60
C PHE A 164 9.08 -7.32 -22.96
N PRO A 165 10.09 -7.98 -23.55
CA PRO A 165 10.67 -7.55 -24.82
C PRO A 165 9.75 -7.84 -26.00
N GLU A 166 10.05 -7.28 -27.17
CA GLU A 166 9.36 -7.62 -28.41
C GLU A 166 9.57 -9.11 -28.76
N GLY A 167 8.52 -9.77 -29.25
CA GLY A 167 8.56 -11.17 -29.66
C GLY A 167 8.35 -12.21 -28.55
N ASP A 168 8.40 -11.80 -27.28
CA ASP A 168 8.09 -12.66 -26.12
C ASP A 168 6.56 -12.79 -25.88
N GLY A 169 6.19 -13.61 -24.90
CA GLY A 169 4.84 -13.62 -24.36
C GLY A 169 4.48 -12.32 -23.63
N ARG A 170 3.18 -11.99 -23.61
CA ARG A 170 2.66 -10.83 -22.85
C ARG A 170 2.42 -11.11 -21.36
N THR A 171 2.73 -12.32 -20.91
CA THR A 171 2.45 -12.79 -19.55
C THR A 171 3.74 -13.28 -18.90
N LYS A 172 4.00 -12.82 -17.67
CA LYS A 172 5.11 -13.29 -16.81
C LYS A 172 4.62 -13.44 -15.38
N GLN A 173 5.32 -14.26 -14.61
CA GLN A 173 5.02 -14.52 -13.22
C GLN A 173 6.20 -14.15 -12.33
N ASP A 174 5.88 -13.70 -11.11
CA ASP A 174 6.82 -13.60 -9.99
C ASP A 174 6.15 -14.21 -8.76
N ALA A 175 6.94 -14.67 -7.80
CA ALA A 175 6.42 -15.27 -6.58
C ALA A 175 7.20 -14.84 -5.35
N VAL A 176 6.51 -14.73 -4.23
CA VAL A 176 7.09 -14.44 -2.92
C VAL A 176 6.61 -15.47 -1.90
N THR A 177 7.48 -15.77 -0.94
CA THR A 177 7.15 -16.60 0.22
C THR A 177 7.17 -15.71 1.46
N VAL A 178 6.13 -15.79 2.28
CA VAL A 178 6.04 -15.02 3.52
C VAL A 178 6.57 -15.88 4.67
N THR A 179 7.38 -15.27 5.52
CA THR A 179 7.96 -15.90 6.71
C THR A 179 8.01 -14.90 7.85
N THR A 180 8.14 -15.41 9.07
CA THR A 180 8.34 -14.64 10.29
C THR A 180 9.25 -15.42 11.22
N ASP A 181 10.06 -14.72 12.00
CA ASP A 181 10.97 -15.32 12.99
C ASP A 181 10.41 -15.20 14.43
N ALA A 182 9.09 -14.97 14.56
CA ALA A 182 8.44 -14.89 15.86
C ALA A 182 8.47 -16.25 16.58
N GLU A 183 8.74 -16.27 17.89
CA GLU A 183 8.78 -17.52 18.66
C GLU A 183 7.38 -18.12 18.86
N THR A 184 6.37 -17.28 19.05
CA THR A 184 4.96 -17.67 19.24
C THR A 184 4.00 -16.59 18.74
N GLY A 185 2.74 -16.97 18.55
CA GLY A 185 1.64 -16.05 18.25
C GLY A 185 1.14 -16.18 16.81
N THR A 186 0.07 -15.46 16.49
CA THR A 186 -0.56 -15.50 15.17
C THR A 186 -0.38 -14.17 14.45
N PHE A 187 0.08 -14.23 13.20
CA PHE A 187 0.20 -13.09 12.30
C PHE A 187 -0.77 -13.26 11.13
N GLU A 188 -1.76 -12.38 11.05
CA GLU A 188 -2.76 -12.34 9.99
C GLU A 188 -2.60 -11.06 9.17
N ASN A 189 -2.62 -11.18 7.84
CA ASN A 189 -2.53 -10.04 6.94
C ASN A 189 -3.07 -10.41 5.56
N GLU A 190 -3.08 -9.46 4.64
CA GLU A 190 -3.35 -9.71 3.22
C GLU A 190 -2.15 -9.22 2.41
N ILE A 191 -1.83 -9.94 1.34
CA ILE A 191 -0.76 -9.58 0.42
C ILE A 191 -1.34 -9.14 -0.92
N GLY A 192 -0.77 -8.10 -1.50
CA GLY A 192 -1.10 -7.56 -2.81
C GLY A 192 0.14 -7.16 -3.58
N VAL A 193 -0.06 -6.77 -4.83
CA VAL A 193 0.98 -6.21 -5.69
C VAL A 193 0.59 -4.81 -6.12
N GLU A 194 1.51 -3.88 -5.94
CA GLU A 194 1.41 -2.54 -6.51
C GLU A 194 2.28 -2.43 -7.76
N VAL A 195 1.73 -1.86 -8.82
CA VAL A 195 2.44 -1.52 -10.05
C VAL A 195 2.48 0.00 -10.18
N ARG A 196 3.66 0.54 -10.51
CA ARG A 196 3.86 1.98 -10.74
C ARG A 196 4.03 2.33 -12.22
N GLU A 197 4.67 1.46 -13.00
CA GLU A 197 4.98 1.66 -14.42
C GLU A 197 4.57 0.40 -15.20
N PRO A 198 4.16 0.53 -16.48
CA PRO A 198 3.93 1.78 -17.23
C PRO A 198 2.62 2.50 -16.85
N VAL A 199 1.73 1.83 -16.13
CA VAL A 199 0.47 2.38 -15.61
C VAL A 199 0.36 2.01 -14.13
N ARG A 200 -0.12 2.94 -13.31
CA ARG A 200 -0.35 2.66 -11.89
C ARG A 200 -1.57 1.76 -11.73
N THR A 201 -1.41 0.63 -11.06
CA THR A 201 -2.51 -0.29 -10.74
C THR A 201 -2.14 -1.14 -9.53
N THR A 202 -3.13 -1.75 -8.89
CA THR A 202 -2.96 -2.67 -7.77
C THR A 202 -3.71 -3.95 -8.07
N SER A 203 -3.18 -5.09 -7.64
CA SER A 203 -3.91 -6.36 -7.71
C SER A 203 -5.03 -6.40 -6.67
N GLU A 204 -5.87 -7.43 -6.75
CA GLU A 204 -6.63 -7.89 -5.58
C GLU A 204 -5.65 -8.41 -4.52
N SER A 205 -6.07 -8.37 -3.26
CA SER A 205 -5.29 -8.87 -2.13
C SER A 205 -5.71 -10.29 -1.77
N VAL A 206 -4.76 -11.10 -1.28
CA VAL A 206 -5.02 -12.47 -0.80
C VAL A 206 -4.70 -12.55 0.69
N PRO A 207 -5.65 -12.96 1.55
CA PRO A 207 -5.42 -13.11 2.99
C PRO A 207 -4.51 -14.30 3.30
N PHE A 208 -3.81 -14.22 4.43
CA PHE A 208 -3.00 -15.30 4.97
C PHE A 208 -2.83 -15.20 6.49
N SER A 209 -2.47 -16.33 7.09
CA SER A 209 -2.21 -16.48 8.52
C SER A 209 -0.99 -17.36 8.78
N ILE A 210 -0.13 -16.92 9.70
CA ILE A 210 1.01 -17.69 10.21
C ILE A 210 0.90 -17.74 11.73
N THR A 211 0.62 -18.92 12.28
CA THR A 211 0.64 -19.21 13.71
C THR A 211 1.94 -19.89 14.09
N CYS A 212 2.78 -19.16 14.82
CA CYS A 212 4.00 -19.68 15.41
C CYS A 212 3.70 -20.38 16.73
N GLU A 213 4.16 -21.63 16.83
CA GLU A 213 4.03 -22.47 18.01
C GLU A 213 5.42 -22.87 18.50
N THR A 214 5.57 -22.98 19.82
CA THR A 214 6.78 -23.54 20.40
C THR A 214 6.81 -25.04 20.14
N GLU A 215 7.90 -25.56 19.59
CA GLU A 215 8.10 -27.00 19.56
C GLU A 215 8.05 -27.55 20.98
N THR A 216 7.07 -28.44 21.25
CA THR A 216 7.13 -29.23 22.47
C THR A 216 8.18 -30.30 22.23
N PRO A 217 9.31 -30.35 22.97
CA PRO A 217 10.30 -31.38 22.77
C PRO A 217 9.66 -32.75 23.01
N THR A 218 9.41 -33.48 21.92
CA THR A 218 8.89 -34.84 21.97
C THR A 218 10.06 -35.77 22.27
N GLY A 219 10.49 -35.73 23.52
CA GLY A 219 11.69 -36.41 23.99
C GLY A 219 11.71 -36.32 25.50
N GLY A 220 10.72 -36.93 26.15
CA GLY A 220 10.73 -37.11 27.58
C GLY A 220 12.06 -37.75 27.98
N ALA A 221 12.91 -36.99 28.66
CA ALA A 221 13.89 -37.58 29.54
C ALA A 221 13.06 -38.29 30.62
N SER A 222 12.83 -39.59 30.46
CA SER A 222 12.35 -40.42 31.57
C SER A 222 13.32 -40.18 32.74
N PRO A 223 12.88 -39.61 33.87
CA PRO A 223 13.68 -39.75 35.08
C PRO A 223 13.76 -41.25 35.33
N SER A 224 14.97 -41.81 35.27
CA SER A 224 15.17 -43.20 35.68
C SER A 224 14.76 -43.31 37.15
N PRO A 225 13.74 -44.11 37.50
CA PRO A 225 13.51 -44.42 38.90
C PRO A 225 14.54 -45.45 39.39
N SER A 226 14.91 -45.30 40.66
CA SER A 226 15.64 -46.26 41.52
C SER A 226 17.19 -46.16 41.46
N ASP A 227 17.93 -46.11 42.56
CA ASP A 227 17.69 -46.79 43.84
C ASP A 227 17.94 -45.91 45.09
N THR A 228 16.90 -45.76 45.91
CA THR A 228 17.07 -45.58 47.36
C THR A 228 17.01 -46.98 47.98
N GLY A 229 18.16 -47.63 48.10
CA GLY A 229 18.33 -48.89 48.84
C GLY A 229 19.16 -48.65 50.08
N SER A 230 18.49 -48.45 51.21
CA SER A 230 19.07 -48.63 52.55
C SER A 230 19.46 -50.09 52.74
N ASP A 231 20.65 -50.38 53.28
CA ASP A 231 20.85 -51.30 54.41
C ASP A 231 22.35 -51.59 54.67
N GLY A 232 22.68 -51.74 55.95
CA GLY A 232 23.80 -52.59 56.39
C GLY A 232 25.01 -51.85 56.94
N GLY A 233 24.99 -51.55 58.24
CA GLY A 233 26.20 -51.19 58.99
C GLY A 233 27.23 -52.32 59.04
N SER A 234 28.48 -51.94 59.29
CA SER A 234 29.48 -52.78 59.94
C SER A 234 30.56 -51.89 60.51
N ASP A 235 30.51 -51.74 61.83
CA ASP A 235 31.61 -51.32 62.67
C ASP A 235 32.88 -52.11 62.37
N SER A 236 34.04 -51.44 62.41
CA SER A 236 35.32 -52.04 62.81
C SER A 236 36.30 -50.92 63.13
N GLU A 237 36.29 -50.50 64.39
CA GLU A 237 37.47 -49.97 65.05
C GLU A 237 38.62 -50.97 64.91
N SER A 238 39.79 -50.49 64.54
CA SER A 238 41.05 -51.17 64.86
C SER A 238 42.17 -50.12 64.90
N ASP A 239 42.43 -49.64 66.12
CA ASP A 239 43.74 -49.18 66.54
C ASP A 239 44.81 -50.22 66.20
N THR A 240 45.87 -49.85 65.47
CA THR A 240 47.22 -50.42 65.65
C THR A 240 48.28 -49.47 65.09
N ASP A 241 48.98 -48.81 66.01
CA ASP A 241 50.44 -48.65 66.14
C ASP A 241 51.35 -49.09 64.97
N SER A 242 52.25 -48.19 64.52
CA SER A 242 53.62 -48.40 63.99
C SER A 242 54.00 -47.19 63.11
N GLY A 243 55.08 -46.41 63.30
CA GLY A 243 56.21 -46.43 64.23
C GLY A 243 57.09 -45.20 63.98
#